data_AF-A0A4Y1VI12-F1
#
_entry.id   AF-A0A4Y1VI12-F1
#
_cell.length_a   1.000
_cell.length_b   1.000
_cell.length_c   1.000
_cell.angle_alpha   90.00
_cell.angle_beta   90.00
_cell.angle_gamma   90.00
#
_symmetry.space_group_name_H-M   'P 1'
#
loop_
_entity.id
_entity.type
_entity.pdbx_description
1 polymer ?
#
loop_
_entity_poly.entity_id
_entity_poly.type
_entity_poly.pdbx_seq_one_letter_code
_entity_poly.pdbx_strand_id
1 'polypeptide(L)' 'MRNWQKKGKEYLDRMVVELKRIALEKVAVVNCGETWCKVRKYDRYKKCYMWVLVNKVECVVIFFYEYGPVGVTC' A
#
# COMPACT_ATOMS: atom_id res chain seq x y z
N MET A 1 18.53 2.03 -25.17
CA MET A 1 17.44 2.67 -24.37
C MET A 1 17.45 2.09 -22.97
N ARG A 2 17.59 2.91 -21.93
CA ARG A 2 17.81 2.45 -20.54
C ARG A 2 16.50 1.91 -19.95
N ASN A 3 16.43 0.59 -19.72
CA ASN A 3 15.31 -0.12 -19.08
C ASN A 3 15.19 0.14 -17.57
N TRP A 4 15.61 1.32 -17.11
CA TRP A 4 15.73 1.69 -15.70
C TRP A 4 14.40 1.57 -14.96
N GLN A 5 13.28 1.87 -15.62
CA GLN A 5 11.94 1.68 -15.05
C GLN A 5 11.61 0.20 -14.82
N LYS A 6 11.95 -0.68 -15.77
CA LYS A 6 11.73 -2.13 -15.64
C LYS A 6 12.61 -2.72 -14.53
N LYS A 7 13.90 -2.36 -14.51
CA LYS A 7 14.82 -2.78 -13.45
C LYS A 7 14.38 -2.24 -12.09
N GLY A 8 14.02 -0.95 -12.01
CA GLY A 8 13.53 -0.33 -10.78
C GLY A 8 12.26 -0.98 -10.24
N LYS A 9 11.32 -1.35 -11.14
CA LYS A 9 10.14 -2.13 -10.75
C LYS A 9 10.53 -3.47 -10.15
N GLU A 10 11.42 -4.23 -10.78
CA GLU A 10 11.86 -5.54 -10.26
C GLU A 10 12.49 -5.42 -8.85
N TYR A 11 13.29 -4.39 -8.58
CA TYR A 11 13.83 -4.13 -7.25
C TYR A 11 12.74 -3.75 -6.23
N LEU A 12 11.81 -2.88 -6.62
CA LEU A 12 10.70 -2.46 -5.77
C LEU A 12 9.79 -3.64 -5.42
N ASP A 13 9.47 -4.49 -6.40
CA ASP A 13 8.63 -5.68 -6.20
C ASP A 13 9.29 -6.63 -5.18
N ARG A 14 10.60 -6.85 -5.26
CA ARG A 14 11.35 -7.65 -4.27
C ARG A 14 11.34 -7.00 -2.89
N MET A 15 11.54 -5.68 -2.81
CA MET A 15 11.54 -4.96 -1.54
C MET A 15 10.18 -5.03 -0.85
N VAL A 16 9.08 -4.96 -1.61
CA VAL A 16 7.71 -5.11 -1.05
C VAL A 16 7.48 -6.49 -0.45
N VAL A 17 7.97 -7.56 -1.11
CA VAL A 17 7.88 -8.92 -0.57
C VAL A 17 8.63 -9.03 0.76
N GLU A 18 9.84 -8.48 0.83
CA GLU A 18 10.67 -8.57 2.02
C GLU A 18 10.11 -7.75 3.18
N LEU A 19 9.63 -6.53 2.91
CA LEU A 19 8.96 -5.70 3.93
C LEU A 19 7.70 -6.38 4.49
N LYS A 20 6.94 -7.09 3.64
CA LYS A 20 5.79 -7.89 4.11
C LYS A 20 6.23 -9.06 4.98
N ARG A 21 7.30 -9.75 4.59
CA ARG A 21 7.87 -10.87 5.37
C ARG A 21 8.27 -10.41 6.78
N ILE A 22 9.01 -9.29 6.86
CA ILE A 22 9.44 -8.69 8.13
C ILE A 22 8.23 -8.23 8.94
N ALA A 23 7.29 -7.50 8.33
CA ALA A 23 6.11 -6.99 9.02
C ALA A 23 5.23 -8.10 9.60
N LEU A 24 5.16 -9.27 8.93
CA LEU A 24 4.27 -10.39 9.24
C LEU A 24 5.01 -11.63 9.77
N GLU A 25 6.16 -11.45 10.41
CA GLU A 25 6.89 -12.54 11.08
C GLU A 25 5.95 -13.28 12.06
N LYS A 26 6.12 -14.61 12.22
CA LYS A 26 5.09 -15.54 12.78
C LYS A 26 4.51 -15.17 14.15
N VAL A 27 5.20 -14.33 14.91
CA VAL A 27 4.84 -13.89 16.27
C VAL A 27 4.76 -12.36 16.40
N ALA A 28 4.77 -11.64 15.28
CA ALA A 28 4.74 -10.18 15.26
C ALA A 28 3.41 -9.64 15.79
N VAL A 29 3.48 -8.63 16.66
CA VAL A 29 2.32 -7.84 17.05
C VAL A 29 2.10 -6.75 16.00
N VAL A 30 1.14 -6.99 15.11
CA VAL A 30 0.79 -6.09 14.02
C VAL A 30 -0.55 -5.42 14.31
N ASN A 31 -0.57 -4.09 14.26
CA ASN A 31 -1.83 -3.34 14.34
C ASN A 31 -2.40 -3.15 12.93
N CYS A 32 -3.71 -3.39 12.79
CA CYS A 32 -4.43 -3.21 11.54
C CYS A 32 -5.44 -2.07 11.69
N GLY A 33 -5.60 -1.26 10.66
CA GLY A 33 -6.65 -0.24 10.60
C GLY A 33 -7.19 -0.09 9.18
N GLU A 34 -8.47 0.17 9.04
CA GLU A 34 -9.13 0.43 7.75
C GLU A 34 -9.90 1.75 7.80
N THR A 35 -9.97 2.40 6.65
CA THR A 35 -10.75 3.64 6.50
C THR A 35 -11.13 3.88 5.05
N TRP A 36 -12.13 4.73 4.85
CA TRP A 36 -12.51 5.25 3.55
C TRP A 36 -12.09 6.71 3.44
N CYS A 37 -11.33 7.05 2.41
CA CYS A 37 -10.84 8.40 2.17
C CYS A 37 -11.34 8.95 0.83
N LYS A 38 -11.62 10.26 0.79
CA LYS A 38 -11.93 10.98 -0.45
C LYS A 38 -10.61 11.52 -1.04
N VAL A 39 -10.14 10.93 -2.13
CA VAL A 39 -8.86 11.28 -2.77
C VAL A 39 -9.10 12.04 -4.07
N ARG A 40 -8.38 13.15 -4.30
CA ARG A 40 -8.44 13.92 -5.55
C ARG A 40 -7.45 13.33 -6.57
N LYS A 41 -7.95 12.88 -7.72
CA LYS A 41 -7.14 12.36 -8.83
C LYS A 41 -7.65 12.96 -10.15
N TYR A 42 -6.78 13.65 -10.88
CA TYR A 42 -7.11 14.34 -12.14
C TYR A 42 -8.38 15.22 -12.00
N ASP A 43 -8.39 16.09 -10.98
CA ASP A 43 -9.48 17.01 -10.64
C ASP A 43 -10.83 16.38 -10.29
N ARG A 44 -10.89 15.06 -10.12
CA ARG A 44 -12.08 14.36 -9.64
C ARG A 44 -11.82 13.75 -8.29
N TYR A 45 -12.80 13.84 -7.39
CA TYR A 45 -12.76 13.11 -6.13
C TYR A 45 -13.24 11.68 -6.33
N LYS A 46 -12.52 10.73 -5.74
CA LYS A 46 -12.88 9.32 -5.72
C LYS A 46 -12.84 8.81 -4.29
N LYS A 47 -13.77 7.91 -3.96
CA LYS A 47 -13.71 7.14 -2.73
C LYS A 47 -12.60 6.10 -2.87
N CYS A 48 -11.65 6.14 -1.95
CA CYS A 48 -10.54 5.20 -1.84
C CYS A 48 -10.76 4.41 -0.55
N TYR A 49 -10.75 3.09 -0.67
CA TYR A 49 -10.62 2.23 0.50
C TYR A 49 -9.13 2.13 0.82
N MET A 50 -8.78 2.27 2.09
CA MET A 50 -7.40 2.19 2.55
C MET A 50 -7.34 1.30 3.78
N TRP A 51 -6.33 0.45 3.84
CA TRP A 51 -5.99 -0.26 5.08
C TRP A 51 -4.50 -0.18 5.33
N VAL A 52 -4.13 -0.24 6.60
CA VAL A 52 -2.76 -0.10 7.08
C VAL A 52 -2.39 -1.24 8.01
N LEU A 53 -1.18 -1.75 7.83
CA LEU A 53 -0.52 -2.66 8.76
C LEU A 53 0.64 -1.92 9.42
N VAL A 54 0.69 -1.91 10.74
CA VAL A 54 1.74 -1.27 11.53
C VAL A 54 2.40 -2.30 12.42
N ASN A 55 3.64 -2.66 12.09
CA ASN A 55 4.53 -3.37 12.99
C ASN A 55 5.48 -2.37 13.64
N LYS A 56 5.23 -2.04 14.91
CA LYS A 56 6.02 -1.03 15.65
C LYS A 56 7.42 -1.53 16.01
N VAL A 57 7.59 -2.83 16.22
CA VAL A 57 8.87 -3.42 16.61
C VAL A 57 9.84 -3.35 15.44
N GLU A 58 9.38 -3.73 14.26
CA GLU A 58 10.18 -3.72 13.03
C GLU A 58 10.23 -2.33 12.35
N CYS A 59 9.57 -1.33 12.93
CA CYS A 59 9.42 0.01 12.33
C CYS A 59 8.86 0.00 10.90
N VAL A 60 7.98 -0.97 10.57
CA VAL A 60 7.38 -1.10 9.24
C VAL A 60 5.92 -0.67 9.27
N VAL A 61 5.56 0.21 8.34
CA VAL A 61 4.17 0.60 8.06
C VAL A 61 3.86 0.31 6.60
N ILE A 62 2.85 -0.52 6.34
CA ILE A 62 2.41 -0.88 4.99
C ILE A 62 1.00 -0.35 4.76
N PHE A 63 0.87 0.59 3.81
CA PHE A 63 -0.42 1.07 3.34
C PHE A 63 -0.85 0.31 2.10
N PHE A 64 -2.12 -0.07 2.08
CA PHE A 64 -2.80 -0.64 0.93
C PHE A 64 -3.94 0.28 0.56
N TYR A 65 -4.21 0.38 -0.73
CA TYR A 65 -5.29 1.19 -1.24
C TYR A 65 -6.00 0.47 -2.39
N GLU A 66 -7.31 0.60 -2.41
CA GLU A 66 -8.15 0.16 -3.51
C GLU A 66 -9.06 1.32 -3.92
N TYR A 67 -9.09 1.62 -5.22
CA TYR A 67 -10.09 2.55 -5.74
C TYR A 67 -11.44 1.82 -5.79
N GLY A 68 -12.49 2.49 -5.31
CA GLY A 68 -13.85 1.97 -5.51
C GLY A 68 -14.18 1.82 -7.00
N PRO A 69 -15.21 1.02 -7.35
CA PRO A 69 -15.58 0.74 -8.73
C PRO A 69 -15.72 2.03 -9.56
N VAL A 70 -15.20 1.99 -10.79
CA VAL A 70 -15.27 3.10 -11.76
C VAL A 70 -16.74 3.40 -12.03
N GLY A 71 -17.25 4.52 -11.51
CA GLY A 71 -18.66 4.90 -11.64
C GLY A 71 -19.28 5.45 -10.36
N VAL A 72 -18.68 5.18 -9.19
CA VAL A 72 -19.10 5.80 -7.93
C VAL A 72 -18.30 7.08 -7.71
N THR A 73 -18.70 8.16 -8.39
CA THR A 73 -18.27 9.52 -8.03
C THR A 73 -18.89 9.87 -6.69
N CYS A 74 -18.09 10.44 -5.78
CA CYS A 74 -18.61 11.08 -4.57
C CYS A 74 -19.38 12.34 -4.90
#